data_AF-A0A9X0R653-F1
#
_entry.id   AF-A0A9X0R653-F1
#
_cell.length_a   1.000
_cell.length_b   1.000
_cell.length_c   1.000
_cell.angle_alpha   90.00
_cell.angle_beta   90.00
_cell.angle_gamma   90.00
#
_symmetry.space_group_name_H-M   'P 1'
#
loop_
_entity.id
_entity.type
_entity.pdbx_description
1 polymer ?
#
loop_
_entity_poly.entity_id
_entity_poly.type
_entity_poly.pdbx_seq_one_letter_code
_entity_poly.pdbx_strand_id
1 'polypeptide(L)' 'MSTGQLYTWRKQMLATAMAGFGPVAVVQEPPPPALPAPPAVPAAMEAAGSLEIVLPSGASIRVTGAVDAVTQIMVLVH' A
#
# COMPACT_ATOMS: atom_id res chain seq x y z
N MET A 1 -20.84 15.63 4.85
CA MET A 1 -19.41 15.86 4.60
C MET A 1 -18.99 17.09 5.39
N SER A 2 -18.03 16.98 6.32
CA SER A 2 -17.70 18.08 7.25
C SER A 2 -16.65 19.00 6.64
N THR A 3 -16.89 20.31 6.66
CA THR A 3 -16.01 21.36 6.08
C THR A 3 -14.61 21.35 6.68
N GLY A 4 -14.46 20.88 7.92
CA GLY A 4 -13.16 20.71 8.59
C GLY A 4 -12.28 19.64 7.92
N GLN A 5 -12.88 18.59 7.35
CA GLN A 5 -12.14 17.62 6.55
C GLN A 5 -11.61 18.29 5.29
N LEU A 6 -12.46 18.96 4.50
CA LEU A 6 -12.02 19.62 3.27
C LEU A 6 -10.86 20.61 3.48
N TYR A 7 -10.90 21.37 4.58
CA TYR A 7 -9.80 22.26 4.97
C TYR A 7 -8.49 21.51 5.26
N THR A 8 -8.57 20.41 6.01
CA THR A 8 -7.40 19.56 6.30
C THR A 8 -6.82 18.94 5.02
N TRP A 9 -7.67 18.41 4.16
CA TRP A 9 -7.28 17.84 2.87
C TRP A 9 -6.59 18.88 1.98
N ARG A 10 -7.14 20.10 1.90
CA ARG A 10 -6.52 21.20 1.16
C ARG A 10 -5.12 21.52 1.68
N LYS A 11 -4.94 21.58 3.00
CA LYS A 11 -3.62 21.85 3.61
C LYS A 11 -2.62 20.73 3.33
N GLN A 12 -3.03 19.47 3.44
CA GLN A 12 -2.17 18.33 3.17
C GLN A 12 -1.72 18.30 1.71
N MET A 13 -2.64 18.48 0.77
CA MET A 13 -2.30 18.51 -0.65
C MET A 13 -1.34 19.65 -1.01
N LEU A 14 -1.54 20.85 -0.43
CA LEU A 14 -0.62 21.97 -0.59
C LEU A 14 0.77 21.69 -0.01
N ALA A 15 0.83 21.09 1.18
CA ALA A 15 2.11 20.72 1.80
C ALA A 15 2.88 19.69 0.95
N THR A 16 2.20 18.67 0.43
CA THR A 16 2.80 17.68 -0.48
C THR A 16 3.27 18.31 -1.79
N ALA A 17 2.48 19.22 -2.38
CA ALA A 17 2.87 19.91 -3.60
C ALA A 17 4.11 20.80 -3.40
N MET A 18 4.24 21.44 -2.24
CA MET A 18 5.38 22.31 -1.91
C MET A 18 6.62 21.55 -1.46
N ALA A 19 6.47 20.34 -0.92
CA ALA A 19 7.60 19.47 -0.58
C ALA A 19 8.38 19.01 -1.83
N GLY A 20 7.75 19.08 -3.01
CA GLY A 20 8.33 18.63 -4.27
C GLY A 20 8.52 17.10 -4.32
N PHE A 21 8.97 16.60 -5.46
CA PHE A 21 9.35 15.21 -5.61
C PHE A 21 10.87 15.08 -5.43
N GLY A 22 11.29 14.37 -4.38
CA GLY A 22 12.70 14.05 -4.16
C GLY A 22 13.15 12.89 -5.06
N PRO A 23 14.43 12.86 -5.50
CA PRO A 23 14.95 11.74 -6.27
C PRO A 23 14.94 10.46 -5.43
N VAL A 24 14.25 9.43 -5.92
CA VAL A 24 14.29 8.08 -5.35
C VAL A 24 15.53 7.38 -5.91
N ALA A 25 16.52 7.14 -5.04
CA ALA A 25 17.68 6.34 -5.40
C ALA A 25 17.28 4.85 -5.36
N VAL A 26 17.28 4.20 -6.53
CA VAL A 26 17.13 2.75 -6.62
C VAL A 26 18.48 2.14 -6.28
N VAL A 27 18.67 1.73 -5.02
CA VAL A 27 19.83 0.95 -4.61
C VAL A 27 19.58 -0.49 -5.04
N GLN A 28 20.45 -1.02 -5.91
CA GLN A 28 20.43 -2.43 -6.26
C GLN A 28 20.96 -3.21 -5.05
N GLU A 29 20.07 -3.89 -4.34
CA GLU A 29 20.42 -4.86 -3.32
C GLU A 29 21.25 -5.98 -3.98
N PRO A 30 22.38 -6.40 -3.39
CA PRO A 30 23.11 -7.57 -3.87
C PRO A 30 22.18 -8.79 -3.90
N PRO A 31 22.32 -9.68 -4.90
CA PRO A 31 21.43 -10.82 -5.03
C PRO A 31 21.48 -11.64 -3.73
N PRO A 32 20.32 -11.94 -3.12
CA PRO A 32 20.29 -12.75 -1.90
C PRO A 32 20.91 -14.13 -2.18
N PRO A 33 21.52 -14.77 -1.16
CA PRO A 33 22.07 -16.10 -1.32
C PRO A 33 21.01 -17.06 -1.86
N ALA A 34 21.43 -17.94 -2.79
CA ALA A 34 20.54 -18.85 -3.47
C ALA A 34 19.73 -19.68 -2.47
N LEU A 35 18.43 -19.44 -2.43
CA LEU A 35 17.50 -20.25 -1.66
C LEU A 35 17.31 -21.60 -2.38
N PRO A 36 17.08 -22.70 -1.64
CA PRO A 36 16.72 -23.98 -2.24
C PRO A 36 15.53 -23.81 -3.18
N ALA A 37 15.56 -24.49 -4.33
CA ALA A 37 14.48 -24.42 -5.30
C ALA A 37 13.14 -24.79 -4.62
N PRO A 38 12.12 -23.93 -4.66
CA PRO A 38 10.82 -24.29 -4.13
C PRO A 38 10.26 -25.48 -4.91
N PRO A 39 9.54 -26.41 -4.25
CA PRO A 39 8.85 -27.49 -4.95
C PRO A 39 7.92 -26.86 -6.00
N ALA A 40 7.84 -27.49 -7.18
CA ALA A 40 7.04 -27.01 -8.30
C ALA A 40 5.58 -26.80 -7.85
N VAL A 41 5.23 -25.55 -7.57
CA VAL A 41 3.85 -25.16 -7.27
C VAL A 41 3.15 -25.06 -8.63
N PRO A 42 2.02 -25.79 -8.86
CA PRO A 42 1.22 -25.54 -10.06
C PRO A 42 0.86 -24.06 -10.09
N ALA A 43 1.02 -23.44 -11.26
CA ALA A 43 0.86 -22.00 -11.54
C ALA A 43 -0.07 -21.35 -10.50
N ALA A 44 0.56 -20.63 -9.55
CA ALA A 44 -0.16 -20.01 -8.46
C ALA A 44 -1.26 -19.16 -9.06
N MET A 45 -2.50 -19.58 -8.78
CA MET A 45 -3.69 -18.76 -8.95
C MET A 45 -3.33 -17.37 -8.44
N GLU A 46 -3.33 -16.36 -9.32
CA GLU A 46 -3.22 -14.97 -8.91
C GLU A 46 -4.30 -14.74 -7.86
N ALA A 47 -3.89 -14.76 -6.59
CA ALA A 47 -4.80 -14.54 -5.49
C ALA A 47 -5.11 -13.05 -5.53
N ALA A 48 -6.17 -12.69 -6.27
CA ALA A 48 -6.78 -11.38 -6.25
C ALA A 48 -7.19 -11.11 -4.80
N GLY A 49 -6.30 -10.47 -4.05
CA GLY A 49 -6.53 -10.07 -2.67
C GLY A 49 -7.54 -8.95 -2.66
N SER A 50 -8.48 -9.01 -1.72
CA SER A 50 -9.43 -7.93 -1.45
C SER A 50 -9.10 -7.34 -0.08
N LEU A 51 -8.61 -6.10 -0.05
CA LEU A 51 -8.47 -5.32 1.18
C LEU A 51 -9.77 -4.54 1.41
N GLU A 52 -10.34 -4.66 2.60
CA GLU A 52 -11.48 -3.85 3.03
C GLU A 52 -11.08 -2.96 4.21
N ILE A 53 -11.39 -1.66 4.10
CA ILE A 53 -11.16 -0.67 5.14
C ILE A 53 -12.52 -0.12 5.57
N VAL A 54 -12.90 -0.33 6.83
CA VAL A 54 -14.14 0.20 7.42
C VAL A 54 -13.83 1.48 8.20
N LEU A 55 -14.48 2.57 7.83
CA LEU A 55 -14.37 3.87 8.50
C LEU A 55 -15.36 3.95 9.67
N PRO A 56 -15.06 4.73 10.73
CA PRO A 56 -16.00 4.96 11.85
C PRO A 56 -17.35 5.57 11.44
N SER A 57 -17.43 6.16 10.25
CA SER A 57 -18.68 6.65 9.66
C SER A 57 -19.54 5.55 9.02
N GLY A 58 -19.11 4.29 9.05
CA GLY A 58 -19.77 3.14 8.43
C GLY A 58 -19.50 2.97 6.92
N ALA A 59 -18.68 3.85 6.32
CA ALA A 59 -18.27 3.72 4.94
C ALA A 59 -17.17 2.66 4.80
N SER A 60 -17.25 1.80 3.78
CA SER A 60 -16.20 0.82 3.47
C SER A 60 -15.52 1.13 2.14
N ILE A 61 -14.20 0.98 2.12
CA ILE A 61 -13.37 1.09 0.91
C ILE A 61 -12.84 -0.30 0.62
N ARG A 62 -13.18 -0.85 -0.55
CA ARG A 62 -12.72 -2.15 -1.01
C ARG A 62 -11.75 -1.99 -2.17
N VAL A 63 -10.54 -2.50 -2.00
CA VAL A 63 -9.51 -2.54 -3.06
C VAL A 63 -9.34 -3.99 -3.47
N THR A 64 -9.62 -4.30 -4.73
CA THR A 64 -9.45 -5.65 -5.30
C THR A 64 -8.40 -5.57 -6.39
N GLY A 65 -7.34 -6.37 -6.28
CA GLY A 65 -6.25 -6.40 -7.25
C GLY A 65 -5.18 -7.43 -6.89
N ALA A 66 -4.20 -7.61 -7.78
CA ALA A 66 -3.01 -8.39 -7.47
C ALA A 66 -2.22 -7.67 -6.36
N VAL A 67 -2.40 -8.10 -5.11
CA VAL A 67 -1.65 -7.58 -3.97
C VAL A 67 -0.36 -8.36 -3.91
N ASP A 68 0.74 -7.74 -4.31
CA ASP A 68 2.07 -8.32 -4.15
C ASP A 68 2.35 -8.56 -2.65
N ALA A 69 2.84 -9.76 -2.33
CA ALA A 69 3.02 -10.25 -0.97
C ALA A 69 4.03 -9.41 -0.13
N VAL A 70 4.76 -8.48 -0.75
CA VAL A 70 5.72 -7.60 -0.07
C VAL A 70 5.05 -6.37 0.54
N THR A 71 3.81 -6.05 0.20
CA THR A 71 3.11 -4.86 0.74
C THR A 71 2.13 -5.23 1.85
N GLN A 72 2.62 -5.87 2.92
CA GLN A 72 1.82 -6.02 4.14
C GLN A 72 1.90 -4.73 4.97
N ILE A 73 0.88 -3.87 4.85
CA ILE A 73 0.74 -2.69 5.72
C ILE A 73 0.23 -3.17 7.09
N MET A 74 1.10 -3.16 8.09
CA MET A 74 0.72 -3.37 9.49
C MET A 74 -0.05 -2.15 9.99
N VAL A 75 -1.37 -2.27 10.10
CA VAL A 75 -2.22 -1.26 10.76
C VAL A 75 -2.30 -1.62 12.24
N LEU A 76 -1.47 -0.99 13.07
CA LEU A 76 -1.60 -1.01 14.53
C LEU A 76 -2.60 0.08 14.94
N VAL A 77 -3.76 -0.32 15.47
CA VAL A 77 -4.70 0.57 16.16
C VAL A 77 -4.50 0.35 17.66
N HIS A 78 -4.16 1.43 18.39
CA HIS A 78 -4.14 1.47 19.86
C HIS A 78 -5.41 2.14 20.37
#